data_AF-A0A1S8WVU4-F1
#
_entry.id   AF-A0A1S8WVU4-F1
#
_cell.length_a   1.000
_cell.length_b   1.000
_cell.length_c   1.000
_cell.angle_alpha   90.00
_cell.angle_beta   90.00
_cell.angle_gamma   90.00
#
_symmetry.space_group_name_H-M   'P 1'
#
loop_
_entity.id
_entity.type
_entity.pdbx_description
1 polymer ?
#
loop_
_entity_poly.entity_id
_entity_poly.type
_entity_poly.pdbx_seq_one_letter_code
_entity_poly.pdbx_strand_id
1 'polypeptide(L)'
;MLARTDDKEYYFLDFGPRKPCIYMISYFEDHRCRMCIPNILERLYEYLNYGLDRFRFFTLRRQPHKARQWFRTLMRRLSKRITTVIQDVEGCRGTAMRTKLDIYHARRIRRDLKRIAVQAWNLSSVQKHEIGEKVREVNAMLKRIHKLMQHPLDALPDIFISMIQDGRRVGFARVPARDIYYSVVESEKGKWNGQLATIFIRKQGREGVGEKGWKIQCQLSVYLWLGLLKDFTAYKLGIPGGVDPMCFSRTKPPDELVYLRELFNRSRET
;
A
#
# COMPACT_ATOMS: atom_id res chain seq x y z
N MET A 1 -0.21 -30.43 -9.47
CA MET A 1 -0.70 -30.25 -8.08
C MET A 1 -2.21 -30.26 -8.14
N LEU A 2 -2.89 -31.09 -7.35
CA LEU A 2 -4.35 -31.13 -7.28
C LEU A 2 -4.81 -30.26 -6.10
N ALA A 3 -5.96 -29.60 -6.27
CA ALA A 3 -6.56 -28.82 -5.20
C ALA A 3 -7.07 -29.75 -4.08
N ARG A 4 -6.94 -29.30 -2.83
CA ARG A 4 -7.41 -30.00 -1.62
C ARG A 4 -8.51 -29.17 -0.94
N THR A 5 -9.29 -29.80 -0.08
CA THR A 5 -10.33 -29.15 0.72
C THR A 5 -10.49 -29.89 2.03
N ASP A 6 -10.71 -29.16 3.12
CA ASP A 6 -10.95 -29.72 4.46
C ASP A 6 -12.46 -29.75 4.79
N ASP A 7 -13.23 -28.81 4.24
CA ASP A 7 -14.66 -28.59 4.49
C ASP A 7 -15.59 -28.88 3.30
N LYS A 8 -15.00 -29.14 2.11
CA LYS A 8 -15.68 -29.26 0.80
C LYS A 8 -16.34 -27.97 0.30
N GLU A 9 -16.16 -26.85 0.99
CA GLU A 9 -16.67 -25.54 0.59
C GLU A 9 -15.58 -24.73 -0.13
N TYR A 10 -14.34 -24.80 0.39
CA TYR A 10 -13.21 -24.06 -0.17
C TYR A 10 -12.07 -25.00 -0.57
N TYR A 11 -11.58 -24.79 -1.79
CA TYR A 11 -10.44 -25.51 -2.33
C TYR A 11 -9.17 -24.67 -2.21
N PHE A 12 -8.06 -25.30 -1.87
CA PHE A 12 -6.75 -24.66 -1.79
C PHE A 12 -5.66 -25.50 -2.47
N LEU A 13 -4.60 -24.82 -2.90
CA LEU A 13 -3.39 -25.47 -3.40
C LEU A 13 -2.41 -25.69 -2.25
N ASP A 14 -2.23 -26.94 -1.86
CA ASP A 14 -1.28 -27.30 -0.80
C ASP A 14 0.14 -27.37 -1.36
N PHE A 15 0.86 -26.27 -1.25
CA PHE A 15 2.30 -26.21 -1.54
C PHE A 15 3.16 -26.95 -0.51
N GLY A 16 2.57 -27.46 0.58
CA GLY A 16 3.32 -28.09 1.66
C GLY A 16 4.43 -27.17 2.19
N PRO A 17 5.58 -27.71 2.63
CA PRO A 17 6.67 -26.91 3.17
C PRO A 17 7.46 -26.14 2.11
N ARG A 18 7.33 -26.45 0.81
CA ARG A 18 8.10 -25.83 -0.27
C ARG A 18 7.25 -24.79 -0.98
N LYS A 19 7.51 -23.51 -0.72
CA LYS A 19 6.79 -22.39 -1.35
C LYS A 19 7.55 -21.94 -2.60
N PRO A 20 6.91 -21.91 -3.78
CA PRO A 20 7.58 -21.50 -5.01
C PRO A 20 7.96 -20.01 -4.96
N CYS A 21 9.11 -19.68 -5.52
CA CYS A 21 9.58 -18.30 -5.66
C CYS A 21 9.90 -17.97 -7.11
N ILE A 22 9.70 -16.70 -7.45
CA ILE A 22 10.05 -16.15 -8.75
C ILE A 22 10.79 -14.85 -8.49
N TYR A 23 11.93 -14.68 -9.13
CA TYR A 23 12.63 -13.40 -9.17
C TYR A 23 12.94 -13.05 -10.63
N MET A 24 12.99 -11.75 -10.91
CA MET A 24 13.31 -11.21 -12.22
C MET A 24 14.19 -9.98 -12.03
N ILE A 25 15.15 -9.80 -12.94
CA ILE A 25 15.96 -8.60 -13.04
C ILE A 25 15.55 -7.89 -14.33
N SER A 26 15.35 -6.57 -14.25
CA SER A 26 14.97 -5.75 -15.39
C SER A 26 15.60 -4.38 -15.28
N TYR A 27 15.79 -3.73 -16.42
CA TYR A 27 16.44 -2.42 -16.52
C TYR A 27 15.41 -1.37 -16.90
N PHE A 28 15.26 -0.37 -16.04
CA PHE A 28 14.36 0.77 -16.25
C PHE A 28 15.06 2.05 -15.87
N GLU A 29 14.63 3.17 -16.47
CA GLU A 29 15.02 4.49 -16.01
C GLU A 29 14.49 4.74 -14.59
N ASP A 30 15.32 5.35 -13.75
CA ASP A 30 14.99 5.61 -12.36
C ASP A 30 14.08 6.84 -12.18
N HIS A 31 12.82 6.68 -12.59
CA HIS A 31 11.75 7.66 -12.36
C HIS A 31 11.02 7.42 -11.03
N ARG A 32 11.68 6.85 -10.01
CA ARG A 32 11.03 6.41 -8.75
C ARG A 32 10.18 7.48 -8.06
N CYS A 33 10.48 8.77 -8.25
CA CYS A 33 9.68 9.86 -7.71
C CYS A 33 8.20 9.78 -8.13
N ARG A 34 7.91 9.24 -9.32
CA ARG A 34 6.54 9.02 -9.81
C ARG A 34 5.77 7.97 -9.01
N MET A 35 6.47 7.10 -8.28
CA MET A 35 5.90 6.06 -7.41
C MET A 35 6.02 6.43 -5.92
N CYS A 36 7.19 6.84 -5.46
CA CYS A 36 7.48 7.14 -4.07
C CYS A 36 6.68 8.34 -3.55
N ILE A 37 6.50 9.40 -4.35
CA ILE A 37 5.70 10.57 -3.94
C ILE A 37 4.24 10.17 -3.67
N PRO A 38 3.57 9.40 -4.55
CA PRO A 38 2.28 8.79 -4.22
C PRO A 38 2.28 7.97 -2.93
N ASN A 39 3.31 7.16 -2.65
CA ASN A 39 3.39 6.38 -1.40
C ASN A 39 3.47 7.28 -0.15
N ILE A 40 4.28 8.34 -0.20
CA ILE A 40 4.37 9.34 0.87
C ILE A 40 2.99 9.97 1.13
N LEU A 41 2.27 10.34 0.06
CA LEU A 41 0.94 10.93 0.14
C LEU A 41 -0.13 9.94 0.61
N GLU A 42 -0.03 8.66 0.25
CA GLU A 42 -0.92 7.59 0.73
C GLU A 42 -0.85 7.47 2.25
N ARG A 43 0.36 7.49 2.83
CA ARG A 43 0.55 7.48 4.30
C ARG A 43 -0.03 8.71 5.00
N LEU A 44 -0.04 9.86 4.34
CA LEU A 44 -0.71 11.06 4.85
C LEU A 44 -2.23 10.91 4.79
N TYR A 45 -2.74 10.38 3.68
CA TYR A 45 -4.16 10.11 3.48
C TYR A 45 -4.71 9.14 4.52
N GLU A 46 -4.05 8.00 4.72
CA GLU A 46 -4.45 6.97 5.69
C GLU A 46 -4.49 7.51 7.13
N TYR A 47 -3.47 8.29 7.51
CA TYR A 47 -3.41 8.93 8.82
C TYR A 47 -4.60 9.87 9.08
N LEU A 48 -4.95 10.71 8.10
CA LEU A 48 -6.09 11.60 8.23
C LEU A 48 -7.40 10.80 8.28
N ASN A 49 -7.53 9.78 7.44
CA ASN A 49 -8.73 8.95 7.39
C ASN A 49 -8.95 8.20 8.71
N TYR A 50 -7.93 7.55 9.26
CA TYR A 50 -7.97 6.90 10.58
C TYR A 50 -8.31 7.90 11.70
N GLY A 51 -7.70 9.10 11.65
CA GLY A 51 -8.02 10.16 12.60
C GLY A 51 -9.48 10.59 12.56
N LEU A 52 -10.07 10.67 11.36
CA LEU A 52 -11.49 10.97 11.16
C LEU A 52 -12.41 9.85 11.61
N ASP A 53 -12.04 8.59 11.41
CA ASP A 53 -12.83 7.45 11.91
C ASP A 53 -12.87 7.43 13.43
N ARG A 54 -11.74 7.75 14.10
CA ARG A 54 -11.72 7.92 15.55
C ARG A 54 -12.60 9.10 16.01
N PHE A 55 -12.62 10.20 15.26
CA PHE A 55 -13.55 11.31 15.52
C PHE A 55 -15.02 10.85 15.40
N ARG A 56 -15.37 10.16 14.31
CA ARG A 56 -16.72 9.62 14.06
C ARG A 56 -17.14 8.66 15.18
N PHE A 57 -16.22 7.83 15.67
CA PHE A 57 -16.46 6.95 16.82
C PHE A 57 -16.90 7.72 18.08
N PHE A 58 -16.22 8.81 18.44
CA PHE A 58 -16.63 9.62 19.59
C PHE A 58 -17.98 10.31 19.38
N THR A 59 -18.27 10.75 18.16
CA THR A 59 -19.57 11.33 17.80
C THR A 59 -20.69 10.29 17.93
N LEU A 60 -20.49 9.06 17.44
CA LEU A 60 -21.44 7.95 17.57
C LEU A 60 -21.70 7.59 19.04
N ARG A 61 -20.65 7.60 19.88
CA ARG A 61 -20.76 7.37 21.33
C ARG A 61 -21.37 8.55 22.12
N ARG A 62 -21.84 9.61 21.44
CA ARG A 62 -22.38 10.83 22.05
C ARG A 62 -21.42 11.46 23.06
N GLN A 63 -20.12 11.47 22.75
CA GLN A 63 -19.06 12.07 23.56
C GLN A 63 -18.53 13.37 22.93
N PRO A 64 -19.30 14.47 22.91
CA PRO A 64 -18.97 15.68 22.15
C PRO A 64 -17.69 16.38 22.63
N HIS A 65 -17.39 16.35 23.94
CA HIS A 65 -16.15 16.92 24.48
C HIS A 65 -14.91 16.18 23.95
N LYS A 66 -14.93 14.84 23.99
CA LYS A 66 -13.83 14.00 23.48
C LYS A 66 -13.69 14.14 21.97
N ALA A 67 -14.80 14.13 21.23
CA ALA A 67 -14.80 14.34 19.78
C ALA A 67 -14.15 15.68 19.40
N ARG A 68 -14.52 16.78 20.07
CA ARG A 68 -13.94 18.10 19.85
C ARG A 68 -12.45 18.16 20.18
N GLN A 69 -12.06 17.67 21.36
CA GLN A 69 -10.67 17.66 21.79
C GLN A 69 -9.79 16.85 20.83
N TRP A 70 -10.29 15.68 20.41
CA TRP A 70 -9.63 14.84 19.42
C TRP A 70 -9.49 15.56 18.08
N PHE A 71 -10.57 16.18 17.58
CA PHE A 71 -10.55 16.93 16.31
C PHE A 71 -9.48 18.02 16.31
N ARG A 72 -9.45 18.87 17.35
CA ARG A 72 -8.45 19.95 17.49
C ARG A 72 -7.03 19.40 17.53
N THR A 73 -6.82 18.30 18.24
CA THR A 73 -5.53 17.62 18.34
C THR A 73 -5.10 17.02 17.00
N LEU A 74 -6.02 16.36 16.30
CA LEU A 74 -5.79 15.78 14.97
C LEU A 74 -5.41 16.87 13.98
N MET A 75 -6.14 17.98 13.92
CA MET A 75 -5.86 19.10 13.01
C MET A 75 -4.48 19.72 13.27
N ARG A 76 -4.11 19.92 14.54
CA ARG A 76 -2.77 20.42 14.90
C ARG A 76 -1.66 19.45 14.49
N ARG A 77 -1.85 18.15 14.74
CA ARG A 77 -0.87 17.11 14.36
C ARG A 77 -0.79 16.94 12.84
N LEU A 78 -1.91 17.02 12.13
CA LEU A 78 -1.99 16.98 10.67
C LEU A 78 -1.17 18.12 10.06
N SER A 79 -1.36 19.36 10.53
CA SER A 79 -0.61 20.52 10.05
C SER A 79 0.91 20.31 10.17
N LYS A 80 1.39 19.85 11.34
CA LYS A 80 2.80 19.51 11.56
C LYS A 80 3.28 18.39 10.64
N ARG A 81 2.50 17.32 10.51
CA ARG A 81 2.85 16.15 9.68
C ARG A 81 2.92 16.50 8.20
N ILE A 82 2.07 17.41 7.72
CA ILE A 82 2.14 17.90 6.34
C ILE A 82 3.47 18.61 6.08
N THR A 83 4.01 19.36 7.04
CA THR A 83 5.35 19.98 6.91
C THR A 83 6.44 18.93 6.69
N THR A 84 6.42 17.84 7.45
CA THR A 84 7.34 16.70 7.24
C THR A 84 7.13 16.05 5.86
N VAL A 85 5.87 15.83 5.46
CA VAL A 85 5.55 15.26 4.14
C VAL A 85 6.07 16.15 3.00
N ILE A 86 6.03 17.48 3.15
CA ILE A 86 6.60 18.39 2.16
C ILE A 86 8.11 18.16 2.04
N GLN A 87 8.82 17.97 3.16
CA GLN A 87 10.26 17.67 3.16
C GLN A 87 10.54 16.31 2.50
N ASP A 88 9.74 15.28 2.79
CA ASP A 88 9.88 13.96 2.16
C ASP A 88 9.69 14.05 0.64
N VAL A 89 8.71 14.82 0.16
CA VAL A 89 8.49 15.05 -1.27
C VAL A 89 9.66 15.81 -1.92
N GLU A 90 10.32 16.72 -1.20
CA GLU A 90 11.52 17.44 -1.67
C GLU A 90 12.77 16.55 -1.68
N GLY A 91 12.89 15.67 -0.69
CA GLY A 91 13.97 14.70 -0.53
C GLY A 91 13.89 13.53 -1.53
N CYS A 92 12.70 13.21 -2.02
CA CYS A 92 12.49 12.13 -2.98
C CYS A 92 13.19 12.43 -4.31
N ARG A 93 14.19 11.61 -4.66
CA ARG A 93 15.01 11.75 -5.88
C ARG A 93 15.27 10.39 -6.53
N GLY A 94 15.22 10.36 -7.87
CA GLY A 94 15.71 9.28 -8.71
C GLY A 94 16.86 9.78 -9.58
N THR A 95 17.56 8.87 -10.27
CA THR A 95 18.69 9.21 -11.15
C THR A 95 18.28 9.63 -12.55
N ALA A 96 17.05 9.35 -12.99
CA ALA A 96 16.60 9.75 -14.31
C ALA A 96 16.35 11.26 -14.44
N MET A 97 16.48 11.78 -15.67
CA MET A 97 16.19 13.19 -15.96
C MET A 97 14.72 13.50 -15.69
N ARG A 98 14.46 14.57 -14.94
CA ARG A 98 13.10 15.02 -14.65
C ARG A 98 12.50 15.76 -15.82
N THR A 99 11.33 15.34 -16.27
CA THR A 99 10.57 16.08 -17.26
C THR A 99 10.04 17.40 -16.68
N LYS A 100 9.64 18.34 -17.54
CA LYS A 100 8.93 19.55 -17.09
C LYS A 100 7.68 19.19 -16.26
N LEU A 101 6.96 18.14 -16.66
CA LEU A 101 5.77 17.68 -15.95
C LEU A 101 6.11 17.17 -14.54
N ASP A 102 7.16 16.37 -14.38
CA ASP A 102 7.61 15.88 -13.05
C ASP A 102 7.92 17.06 -12.12
N ILE A 103 8.60 18.08 -12.63
CA ILE A 103 8.95 19.30 -11.90
C ILE A 103 7.69 20.07 -11.49
N TYR A 104 6.75 20.30 -12.43
CA TYR A 104 5.51 21.01 -12.14
C TYR A 104 4.62 20.24 -11.17
N HIS A 105 4.56 18.91 -11.30
CA HIS A 105 3.77 18.04 -10.45
C HIS A 105 4.26 18.08 -9.00
N ALA A 106 5.57 17.90 -8.77
CA ALA A 106 6.16 18.00 -7.43
C ALA A 106 6.00 19.41 -6.82
N ARG A 107 6.11 20.48 -7.63
CA ARG A 107 5.83 21.85 -7.16
C ARG A 107 4.35 22.05 -6.77
N ARG A 108 3.42 21.52 -7.57
CA ARG A 108 1.97 21.60 -7.30
C ARG A 108 1.62 20.86 -6.01
N ILE A 109 2.14 19.65 -5.80
CA ILE A 109 1.92 18.88 -4.57
C ILE A 109 2.34 19.70 -3.36
N ARG A 110 3.57 20.21 -3.34
CA ARG A 110 4.08 20.99 -2.20
C ARG A 110 3.25 22.25 -1.95
N ARG A 111 2.86 22.97 -3.01
CA ARG A 111 2.01 24.17 -2.89
C ARG A 111 0.64 23.84 -2.29
N ASP A 112 0.00 22.79 -2.78
CA ASP A 112 -1.32 22.38 -2.28
C ASP A 112 -1.22 21.86 -0.83
N LEU A 113 -0.20 21.08 -0.50
CA LEU A 113 0.08 20.65 0.87
C LEU A 113 0.30 21.83 1.82
N LYS A 114 1.06 22.85 1.42
CA LYS A 114 1.24 24.07 2.24
C LYS A 114 -0.10 24.74 2.56
N ARG A 115 -1.00 24.84 1.56
CA ARG A 115 -2.36 25.38 1.77
C ARG A 115 -3.16 24.52 2.73
N ILE A 116 -3.13 23.20 2.57
CA ILE A 116 -3.82 22.25 3.46
C ILE A 116 -3.26 22.34 4.89
N ALA A 117 -1.95 22.52 5.06
CA ALA A 117 -1.33 22.68 6.38
C ALA A 117 -1.84 23.91 7.13
N VAL A 118 -1.99 25.03 6.43
CA VAL A 118 -2.57 26.27 6.98
C VAL A 118 -4.05 26.08 7.31
N GLN A 119 -4.82 25.47 6.42
CA GLN A 119 -6.23 25.14 6.68
C GLN A 119 -6.38 24.25 7.92
N ALA A 120 -5.59 23.18 8.02
CA ALA A 120 -5.58 22.30 9.17
C ALA A 120 -5.20 23.04 10.46
N TRP A 121 -4.23 23.97 10.41
CA TRP A 121 -3.87 24.77 11.57
C TRP A 121 -5.04 25.63 12.06
N ASN A 122 -5.72 26.32 11.15
CA ASN A 122 -6.88 27.16 11.48
C ASN A 122 -8.03 26.32 12.08
N LEU A 123 -8.21 25.10 11.60
CA LEU A 123 -9.20 24.15 12.14
C LEU A 123 -8.83 23.57 13.52
N SER A 124 -7.64 23.87 14.06
CA SER A 124 -7.25 23.41 15.41
C SER A 124 -7.87 24.24 16.55
N SER A 125 -8.54 25.35 16.24
CA SER A 125 -9.15 26.28 17.20
C SER A 125 -10.69 26.30 17.20
N VAL A 126 -11.31 25.29 16.59
CA VAL A 126 -12.76 25.23 16.32
C VAL A 126 -13.64 25.19 17.58
N GLN A 127 -14.76 25.93 17.55
CA GLN A 127 -15.77 25.94 18.61
C GLN A 127 -16.78 24.79 18.47
N LYS A 128 -17.52 24.48 19.54
CA LYS A 128 -18.40 23.29 19.59
C LYS A 128 -19.47 23.27 18.47
N HIS A 129 -20.07 24.42 18.17
CA HIS A 129 -21.18 24.52 17.20
C HIS A 129 -20.72 24.39 15.74
N GLU A 130 -19.44 24.66 15.45
CA GLU A 130 -18.90 24.70 14.09
C GLU A 130 -18.42 23.33 13.59
N ILE A 131 -18.27 22.34 14.47
CA ILE A 131 -17.60 21.06 14.17
C ILE A 131 -18.22 20.36 12.96
N GLY A 132 -19.55 20.36 12.83
CA GLY A 132 -20.23 19.70 11.72
C GLY A 132 -19.86 20.29 10.34
N GLU A 133 -19.80 21.62 10.24
CA GLU A 133 -19.38 22.33 9.03
C GLU A 133 -17.89 22.08 8.76
N LYS A 134 -17.05 22.19 9.80
CA LYS A 134 -15.61 21.99 9.69
C LYS A 134 -15.22 20.58 9.26
N VAL A 135 -16.01 19.56 9.59
CA VAL A 135 -15.80 18.19 9.10
C VAL A 135 -15.95 18.11 7.58
N ARG A 136 -16.81 18.92 6.95
CA ARG A 136 -16.92 18.98 5.48
C ARG A 136 -15.63 19.51 4.86
N GLU A 137 -15.03 20.54 5.47
CA GLU A 137 -13.73 21.07 5.05
C GLU A 137 -12.62 20.01 5.14
N VAL A 138 -12.59 19.22 6.23
CA VAL A 138 -11.60 18.14 6.36
C VAL A 138 -11.80 17.03 5.33
N ASN A 139 -13.05 16.66 5.03
CA ASN A 139 -13.33 15.72 3.94
C ASN A 139 -12.89 16.27 2.58
N ALA A 140 -13.00 17.58 2.35
CA ALA A 140 -12.49 18.23 1.14
C ALA A 140 -10.95 18.18 1.08
N MET A 141 -10.26 18.40 2.20
CA MET A 141 -8.81 18.23 2.30
C MET A 141 -8.40 16.78 2.00
N LEU A 142 -9.09 15.79 2.55
CA LEU A 142 -8.84 14.37 2.31
C LEU A 142 -9.01 14.01 0.82
N LYS A 143 -10.09 14.48 0.18
CA LYS A 143 -10.30 14.35 -1.27
C LYS A 143 -9.19 15.02 -2.07
N ARG A 144 -8.67 16.16 -1.63
CA ARG A 144 -7.56 16.86 -2.30
C ARG A 144 -6.27 16.06 -2.20
N ILE A 145 -5.93 15.53 -1.02
CA ILE A 145 -4.75 14.66 -0.82
C ILE A 145 -4.85 13.44 -1.74
N HIS A 146 -6.01 12.79 -1.80
CA HIS A 146 -6.23 11.65 -2.69
C HIS A 146 -5.97 11.99 -4.16
N LYS A 147 -6.41 13.17 -4.63
CA LYS A 147 -6.13 13.62 -6.00
C LYS A 147 -4.64 13.87 -6.25
N LEU A 148 -3.88 14.29 -5.24
CA LEU A 148 -2.43 14.51 -5.37
C LEU A 148 -1.63 13.20 -5.47
N MET A 149 -2.19 12.08 -4.98
CA MET A 149 -1.57 10.75 -5.09
C MET A 149 -1.59 10.17 -6.51
N GLN A 150 -2.40 10.74 -7.41
CA GLN A 150 -2.52 10.30 -8.80
C GLN A 150 -1.40 10.93 -9.63
N HIS A 151 -0.32 10.19 -9.87
CA HIS A 151 0.73 10.63 -10.78
C HIS A 151 0.28 10.42 -12.24
N PRO A 152 0.43 11.40 -13.14
CA PRO A 152 -0.04 11.29 -14.52
C PRO A 152 0.81 10.38 -15.42
N LEU A 153 2.02 10.05 -14.97
CA LEU A 153 2.99 9.22 -15.71
C LEU A 153 3.39 8.01 -14.88
N ASP A 154 3.52 6.88 -15.54
CA ASP A 154 4.07 5.67 -14.94
C ASP A 154 5.61 5.75 -14.86
N ALA A 155 6.18 4.87 -14.03
CA ALA A 155 7.62 4.74 -13.81
C ALA A 155 8.09 3.31 -14.05
N LEU A 156 7.42 2.35 -13.40
CA LEU A 156 7.66 0.92 -13.56
C LEU A 156 6.36 0.21 -13.93
N PRO A 157 6.43 -0.93 -14.63
CA PRO A 157 5.25 -1.72 -14.95
C PRO A 157 4.68 -2.39 -13.69
N ASP A 158 3.35 -2.48 -13.65
CA ASP A 158 2.64 -3.20 -12.61
C ASP A 158 2.69 -4.71 -12.81
N ILE A 159 2.55 -5.46 -11.71
CA ILE A 159 2.48 -6.93 -11.76
C ILE A 159 1.04 -7.37 -11.99
N PHE A 160 0.84 -8.26 -12.95
CA PHE A 160 -0.44 -8.91 -13.19
C PHE A 160 -0.36 -10.39 -12.83
N ILE A 161 -1.13 -10.80 -11.82
CA ILE A 161 -1.26 -12.20 -11.42
C ILE A 161 -2.52 -12.74 -12.08
N SER A 162 -2.38 -13.68 -13.01
CA SER A 162 -3.50 -14.25 -13.76
C SER A 162 -3.75 -15.70 -13.34
N MET A 163 -5.02 -16.04 -13.12
CA MET A 163 -5.46 -17.43 -12.98
C MET A 163 -5.90 -17.92 -14.35
N ILE A 164 -5.30 -19.03 -14.80
CA ILE A 164 -5.52 -19.61 -16.12
C ILE A 164 -6.12 -21.01 -15.95
N GLN A 165 -7.19 -21.29 -16.69
CA GLN A 165 -7.83 -22.60 -16.77
C GLN A 165 -8.08 -22.90 -18.26
N ASP A 166 -7.65 -24.07 -18.73
CA ASP A 166 -7.81 -24.53 -20.12
C ASP A 166 -7.36 -23.49 -21.16
N GLY A 167 -6.19 -22.88 -20.92
CA GLY A 167 -5.62 -21.85 -21.80
C GLY A 167 -6.32 -20.48 -21.76
N ARG A 168 -7.35 -20.30 -20.91
CA ARG A 168 -8.11 -19.05 -20.79
C ARG A 168 -7.91 -18.40 -19.42
N ARG A 169 -7.79 -17.07 -19.39
CA ARG A 169 -7.68 -16.31 -18.14
C ARG A 169 -9.05 -16.19 -17.46
N VAL A 170 -9.24 -16.91 -16.35
CA VAL A 170 -10.49 -16.92 -15.57
C VAL A 170 -10.56 -15.83 -14.50
N GLY A 171 -9.41 -15.27 -14.12
CA GLY A 171 -9.34 -14.11 -13.25
C GLY A 171 -7.97 -13.46 -13.25
N PHE A 172 -7.89 -12.24 -12.75
CA PHE A 172 -6.61 -11.56 -12.56
C PHE A 172 -6.63 -10.63 -11.35
N ALA A 173 -5.43 -10.26 -10.90
CA ALA A 173 -5.19 -9.17 -9.97
C ALA A 173 -4.06 -8.29 -10.51
N ARG A 174 -4.21 -6.97 -10.36
CA ARG A 174 -3.17 -5.98 -10.66
C ARG A 174 -2.54 -5.52 -9.36
N VAL A 175 -1.23 -5.58 -9.27
CA VAL A 175 -0.44 -5.06 -8.15
C VAL A 175 0.40 -3.90 -8.63
N PRO A 176 0.11 -2.66 -8.19
CA PRO A 176 0.89 -1.50 -8.55
C PRO A 176 2.36 -1.64 -8.13
N ALA A 177 3.30 -1.31 -9.02
CA ALA A 177 4.73 -1.37 -8.71
C ALA A 177 5.09 -0.54 -7.47
N ARG A 178 4.47 0.64 -7.34
CA ARG A 178 4.66 1.53 -6.18
C ARG A 178 4.29 0.86 -4.86
N ASP A 179 3.26 0.00 -4.85
CA ASP A 179 2.72 -0.61 -3.63
C ASP A 179 3.68 -1.68 -3.09
N ILE A 180 4.58 -2.21 -3.91
CA ILE A 180 5.58 -3.23 -3.55
C ILE A 180 7.02 -2.71 -3.63
N TYR A 181 7.21 -1.42 -3.86
CA TYR A 181 8.54 -0.80 -3.99
C TYR A 181 9.24 -0.64 -2.63
N TYR A 182 10.51 -1.03 -2.57
CA TYR A 182 11.39 -0.90 -1.43
C TYR A 182 12.13 0.45 -1.47
N SER A 183 12.08 1.17 -0.36
CA SER A 183 12.96 2.29 -0.08
C SER A 183 13.49 2.15 1.34
N VAL A 184 14.72 2.60 1.56
CA VAL A 184 15.30 2.78 2.90
C VAL A 184 14.55 3.87 3.67
N VAL A 185 14.00 4.85 2.95
CA VAL A 185 13.14 5.88 3.53
C VAL A 185 11.75 5.29 3.70
N GLU A 186 11.37 5.10 4.96
CA GLU A 186 10.11 4.43 5.30
C GLU A 186 8.90 5.12 4.65
N SER A 187 8.84 6.46 4.60
CA SER A 187 7.71 7.17 3.97
C SER A 187 7.56 6.92 2.46
N GLU A 188 8.62 6.51 1.75
CA GLU A 188 8.58 6.17 0.34
C GLU A 188 8.22 4.70 0.07
N LYS A 189 8.34 3.84 1.08
CA LYS A 189 8.17 2.39 0.95
C LYS A 189 6.72 2.04 0.65
N GLY A 190 6.53 1.16 -0.34
CA GLY A 190 5.23 0.64 -0.74
C GLY A 190 4.55 -0.13 0.38
N LYS A 191 3.23 0.02 0.49
CA LYS A 191 2.45 -0.55 1.59
C LYS A 191 2.46 -2.07 1.66
N TRP A 192 2.77 -2.80 0.59
CA TRP A 192 2.88 -4.27 0.54
C TRP A 192 4.31 -4.75 0.35
N ASN A 193 5.29 -3.84 0.34
CA ASN A 193 6.69 -4.22 0.17
C ASN A 193 7.18 -5.02 1.38
N GLY A 194 7.73 -6.21 1.10
CA GLY A 194 8.42 -6.99 2.10
C GLY A 194 7.50 -7.50 3.20
N GLN A 195 6.25 -7.84 2.87
CA GLN A 195 5.33 -8.49 3.78
C GLN A 195 4.41 -9.46 3.03
N LEU A 196 3.82 -10.39 3.79
CA LEU A 196 2.82 -11.31 3.26
C LEU A 196 1.51 -10.55 3.00
N ALA A 197 1.09 -10.49 1.74
CA ALA A 197 -0.11 -9.79 1.32
C ALA A 197 -1.18 -10.79 0.83
N THR A 198 -2.42 -10.52 1.19
CA THR A 198 -3.58 -11.25 0.65
C THR A 198 -4.13 -10.51 -0.56
N ILE A 199 -4.09 -11.17 -1.72
CA ILE A 199 -4.55 -10.63 -3.00
C ILE A 199 -5.74 -11.44 -3.49
N PHE A 200 -6.82 -10.76 -3.84
CA PHE A 200 -8.02 -11.40 -4.38
C PHE A 200 -8.00 -11.36 -5.90
N ILE A 201 -7.99 -12.53 -6.52
CA ILE A 201 -8.13 -12.69 -7.96
C ILE A 201 -9.61 -12.62 -8.31
N ARG A 202 -9.97 -11.73 -9.23
CA ARG A 202 -11.37 -11.48 -9.63
C ARG A 202 -11.56 -11.76 -11.11
N LYS A 203 -12.78 -12.19 -11.47
CA LYS A 203 -13.20 -12.36 -12.86
C LYS A 203 -13.29 -11.00 -13.56
N GLN A 204 -13.03 -10.99 -14.87
CA GLN A 204 -13.29 -9.82 -15.71
C GLN A 204 -14.80 -9.54 -15.76
N GLY A 205 -15.21 -8.30 -15.49
CA GLY A 205 -16.64 -7.93 -15.46
C GLY A 205 -16.86 -6.54 -14.86
N ARG A 206 -18.12 -6.13 -14.72
CA ARG A 206 -18.52 -4.90 -14.03
C ARG A 206 -18.58 -5.13 -12.52
N GLU A 207 -18.36 -4.07 -11.74
CA GLU A 207 -18.59 -4.08 -10.30
C GLU A 207 -20.06 -4.40 -10.03
N GLY A 208 -20.32 -5.51 -9.32
CA GLY A 208 -21.68 -6.00 -9.09
C GLY A 208 -21.70 -7.41 -8.50
N VAL A 209 -22.84 -7.79 -7.92
CA VAL A 209 -23.11 -9.12 -7.35
C VAL A 209 -23.81 -9.99 -8.40
N GLY A 210 -23.31 -11.21 -8.65
CA GLY A 210 -23.88 -12.16 -9.62
C GLY A 210 -22.82 -12.82 -10.53
N GLU A 211 -23.24 -13.71 -11.43
CA GLU A 211 -22.36 -14.50 -12.31
C GLU A 211 -21.51 -13.67 -13.30
N LYS A 212 -21.96 -12.44 -13.58
CA LYS A 212 -21.30 -11.44 -14.44
C LYS A 212 -20.56 -10.35 -13.64
N GLY A 213 -20.56 -10.46 -12.31
CA GLY A 213 -19.95 -9.50 -11.39
C GLY A 213 -18.50 -9.85 -11.01
N TRP A 214 -17.91 -9.05 -10.13
CA TRP A 214 -16.56 -9.25 -9.56
C TRP A 214 -16.52 -10.39 -8.53
N LYS A 215 -16.97 -11.59 -8.92
CA LYS A 215 -16.87 -12.77 -8.06
C LYS A 215 -15.39 -13.10 -7.83
N ILE A 216 -14.99 -13.15 -6.55
CA ILE A 216 -13.66 -13.60 -6.14
C ILE A 216 -13.50 -15.06 -6.59
N GLN A 217 -12.47 -15.31 -7.37
CA GLN A 217 -12.14 -16.66 -7.87
C GLN A 217 -11.13 -17.36 -6.97
N CYS A 218 -10.22 -16.59 -6.39
CA CYS A 218 -9.13 -17.12 -5.58
C CYS A 218 -8.64 -16.05 -4.60
N GLN A 219 -8.34 -16.48 -3.39
CA GLN A 219 -7.58 -15.72 -2.40
C GLN A 219 -6.13 -16.22 -2.45
N LEU A 220 -5.21 -15.33 -2.81
CA LEU A 220 -3.79 -15.61 -2.89
C LEU A 220 -3.06 -14.98 -1.70
N SER A 221 -2.28 -15.77 -0.98
CA SER A 221 -1.31 -15.26 -0.02
C SER A 221 0.07 -15.22 -0.69
N VAL A 222 0.64 -14.04 -0.86
CA VAL A 222 1.88 -13.84 -1.61
C VAL A 222 2.80 -12.84 -0.93
N TYR A 223 4.10 -13.13 -0.92
CA TYR A 223 5.15 -12.21 -0.51
C TYR A 223 5.68 -11.47 -1.73
N LEU A 224 5.64 -10.13 -1.72
CA LEU A 224 6.07 -9.31 -2.85
C LEU A 224 7.14 -8.31 -2.44
N TRP A 225 8.16 -8.18 -3.29
CA TRP A 225 9.26 -7.24 -3.08
C TRP A 225 9.78 -6.75 -4.44
N LEU A 226 9.91 -5.43 -4.57
CA LEU A 226 10.51 -4.76 -5.72
C LEU A 226 11.49 -3.72 -5.19
N GLY A 227 12.69 -3.62 -5.74
CA GLY A 227 13.67 -2.64 -5.30
C GLY A 227 14.89 -2.62 -6.20
N LEU A 228 15.85 -1.78 -5.87
CA LEU A 228 17.10 -1.70 -6.63
C LEU A 228 17.97 -2.91 -6.35
N LEU A 229 18.79 -3.28 -7.32
CA LEU A 229 19.73 -4.39 -7.18
C LEU A 229 20.69 -4.19 -6.00
N LYS A 230 21.13 -2.97 -5.72
CA LYS A 230 22.00 -2.69 -4.56
C LYS A 230 21.35 -2.98 -3.20
N ASP A 231 20.02 -2.98 -3.14
CA ASP A 231 19.23 -3.14 -1.93
C ASP A 231 18.61 -4.55 -1.82
N PHE A 232 18.93 -5.46 -2.77
CA PHE A 232 18.21 -6.73 -2.91
C PHE A 232 18.25 -7.58 -1.64
N THR A 233 19.32 -7.55 -0.85
CA THR A 233 19.42 -8.33 0.39
C THR A 233 18.31 -8.00 1.40
N ALA A 234 17.71 -6.80 1.32
CA ALA A 234 16.62 -6.38 2.19
C ALA A 234 15.33 -7.18 1.99
N TYR A 235 15.14 -7.90 0.87
CA TYR A 235 13.96 -8.75 0.69
C TYR A 235 13.86 -9.83 1.77
N LYS A 236 14.96 -10.23 2.41
CA LYS A 236 14.97 -11.28 3.43
C LYS A 236 14.32 -10.84 4.74
N LEU A 237 14.30 -9.54 5.03
CA LEU A 237 13.85 -8.98 6.31
C LEU A 237 12.36 -9.19 6.58
N GLY A 238 11.56 -9.33 5.53
CA GLY A 238 10.10 -9.48 5.61
C GLY A 238 9.61 -10.93 5.53
N ILE A 239 10.50 -11.89 5.29
CA ILE A 239 10.12 -13.28 5.09
C ILE A 239 9.61 -13.85 6.43
N PRO A 240 8.42 -14.50 6.46
CA PRO A 240 7.93 -15.13 7.67
C PRO A 240 8.92 -16.13 8.25
N GLY A 241 9.02 -16.20 9.57
CA GLY A 241 9.91 -17.12 10.27
C GLY A 241 9.63 -18.60 9.93
N GLY A 242 10.63 -19.45 10.14
CA GLY A 242 10.55 -20.89 9.92
C GLY A 242 11.03 -21.37 8.55
N VAL A 243 11.50 -20.47 7.69
CA VAL A 243 12.24 -20.82 6.47
C VAL A 243 13.64 -21.32 6.84
N ASP A 244 14.05 -22.41 6.22
CA ASP A 244 15.41 -22.94 6.29
C ASP A 244 16.42 -21.89 5.80
N PRO A 245 17.37 -21.45 6.65
CA PRO A 245 18.41 -20.48 6.27
C PRO A 245 19.21 -20.88 5.03
N MET A 246 19.33 -22.18 4.74
CA MET A 246 20.03 -22.69 3.56
C MET A 246 19.41 -22.23 2.24
N CYS A 247 18.13 -21.84 2.23
CA CYS A 247 17.48 -21.22 1.07
C CYS A 247 18.20 -19.95 0.62
N PHE A 248 18.89 -19.26 1.52
CA PHE A 248 19.55 -17.98 1.27
C PHE A 248 21.08 -18.07 1.16
N SER A 249 21.62 -19.30 1.07
CA SER A 249 23.06 -19.56 0.94
C SER A 249 23.65 -19.06 -0.38
N ARG A 250 22.82 -18.99 -1.43
CA ARG A 250 23.22 -18.53 -2.76
C ARG A 250 23.16 -17.00 -2.85
N THR A 251 23.94 -16.46 -3.78
CA THR A 251 23.96 -15.02 -4.10
C THR A 251 22.67 -14.55 -4.79
N LYS A 252 22.02 -15.45 -5.54
CA LYS A 252 20.71 -15.19 -6.16
C LYS A 252 19.55 -15.46 -5.20
N PRO A 253 18.39 -14.81 -5.37
CA PRO A 253 17.17 -15.20 -4.67
C PRO A 253 16.85 -16.69 -4.88
N PRO A 254 16.27 -17.37 -3.87
CA PRO A 254 15.92 -18.77 -3.98
C PRO A 254 14.82 -18.99 -5.03
N ASP A 255 14.86 -20.16 -5.66
CA ASP A 255 13.80 -20.63 -6.56
C ASP A 255 12.59 -21.17 -5.75
N GLU A 256 12.80 -21.47 -4.46
CA GLU A 256 11.77 -21.89 -3.51
C GLU A 256 12.17 -21.58 -2.05
N LEU A 257 11.20 -21.31 -1.18
CA LEU A 257 11.41 -21.24 0.27
C LEU A 257 10.96 -22.56 0.90
N VAL A 258 11.85 -23.20 1.65
CA VAL A 258 11.56 -24.44 2.36
C VAL A 258 11.33 -24.13 3.84
N TYR A 259 10.15 -24.44 4.33
CA TYR A 259 9.80 -24.31 5.75
C TYR A 259 10.16 -25.57 6.53
N LEU A 260 10.83 -25.40 7.67
CA LEU A 260 11.17 -26.49 8.58
C LEU A 260 9.88 -27.08 9.18
N ARG A 261 9.76 -28.42 9.17
CA ARG A 261 8.52 -29.16 9.47
C ARG A 261 7.90 -28.82 10.84
N GLU A 262 8.72 -28.50 11.84
CA GLU A 262 8.26 -28.17 13.19
C GLU A 262 7.57 -26.79 13.29
N LEU A 263 7.88 -25.87 12.38
CA LEU A 263 7.35 -24.50 12.37
C LEU A 263 6.25 -24.30 11.31
N PHE A 264 6.18 -25.18 10.31
CA PHE A 264 5.15 -25.16 9.27
C PHE A 264 3.73 -25.25 9.85
N ASN A 265 3.52 -26.07 10.88
CA ASN A 265 2.21 -26.22 11.52
C ASN A 265 1.75 -24.92 12.24
N ARG A 266 2.67 -24.13 12.80
CA ARG A 266 2.34 -22.83 13.42
C ARG A 266 2.03 -21.74 12.39
N SER A 267 2.65 -21.78 11.22
CA SER A 267 2.39 -20.81 10.14
C SER A 267 1.03 -20.96 9.45
N ARG A 268 0.29 -22.04 9.71
CA ARG A 268 -1.09 -22.23 9.23
C ARG A 268 -2.13 -21.53 10.12
N GLU A 269 -1.77 -21.15 11.35
CA GLU A 269 -2.69 -20.63 12.37
C GLU A 269 -2.67 -19.09 12.48
N THR A 270 -1.80 -18.41 11.73
CA THR A 270 -1.67 -16.93 11.69
C THR A 270 -1.99 -16.38 10.32
#